data_AF-A0A7C2KL18-F1
#
_entry.id   AF-A0A7C2KL18-F1
#
_cell.length_a   1.000
_cell.length_b   1.000
_cell.length_c   1.000
_cell.angle_alpha   90.00
_cell.angle_beta   90.00
_cell.angle_gamma   90.00
#
_symmetry.space_group_name_H-M   'P 1'
#
loop_
_entity.id
_entity.type
_entity.pdbx_description
1 polymer ?
#
loop_
_entity_poly.entity_id
_entity_poly.type
_entity_poly.pdbx_seq_one_letter_code
_entity_poly.pdbx_strand_id
1 'polypeptide(L)' 'MPTAPTTQVIRGTYHGQDVIHYYDPATGLNVMTDLNGTFLSGWKLSPEQIQHLTTTGSLGGG' A
#
# COMPACT_ATOMS: atom_id res chain seq x y z
N MET A 1 0.53 -15.66 3.83
CA MET A 1 1.45 -15.02 2.86
C MET A 1 2.74 -14.68 3.60
N PRO A 2 3.94 -14.95 3.04
CA PRO A 2 5.18 -14.61 3.73
C PRO A 2 5.31 -13.08 3.76
N THR A 3 5.29 -12.49 4.96
CA THR A 3 5.68 -11.10 5.15
C THR A 3 7.19 -11.03 4.96
N ALA A 4 7.66 -10.26 3.97
CA ALA A 4 9.06 -9.86 3.98
C ALA A 4 9.34 -9.15 5.32
N PRO A 5 10.52 -9.32 5.94
CA PRO A 5 10.80 -8.77 7.27
C PRO A 5 10.70 -7.23 7.35
N THR A 6 10.64 -6.56 6.19
CA THR A 6 10.57 -5.10 6.03
C THR A 6 9.20 -4.56 5.66
N THR A 7 8.18 -5.42 5.47
CA THR A 7 6.84 -4.96 5.07
C THR A 7 6.18 -4.14 6.16
N GLN A 8 5.83 -2.90 5.83
CA GLN A 8 5.10 -1.97 6.66
C GLN A 8 3.61 -2.09 6.37
N VAL A 9 2.80 -2.11 7.43
CA VAL A 9 1.34 -2.11 7.35
C VAL A 9 0.84 -0.70 7.58
N ILE A 10 0.17 -0.13 6.58
CA ILE A 10 -0.32 1.25 6.61
C ILE A 10 -1.82 1.22 6.34
N ARG A 11 -2.63 1.72 7.29
CA ARG A 11 -4.06 1.94 7.04
C ARG A 11 -4.20 3.23 6.23
N GLY A 12 -4.95 3.14 5.14
CA GLY A 12 -4.94 4.17 4.12
C GLY A 12 -6.19 4.18 3.27
N THR A 13 -6.11 4.87 2.13
CA THR A 13 -7.18 4.88 1.14
C THR A 13 -6.66 4.55 -0.26
N TYR A 14 -7.50 3.88 -1.04
CA TYR A 14 -7.31 3.67 -2.47
C TYR A 14 -8.52 4.22 -3.24
N HIS A 15 -8.32 5.25 -4.06
CA HIS A 15 -9.40 6.04 -4.69
C HIS A 15 -10.50 6.46 -3.69
N GLY A 16 -10.11 6.82 -2.48
CA GLY A 16 -11.03 7.23 -1.41
C GLY A 16 -11.71 6.09 -0.66
N GLN A 17 -11.46 4.83 -1.01
CA GLN A 17 -11.94 3.67 -0.25
C GLN A 17 -10.91 3.26 0.81
N ASP A 18 -11.36 3.00 2.04
CA ASP A 18 -10.51 2.46 3.11
C ASP A 18 -9.86 1.12 2.71
N VAL A 19 -8.54 1.04 2.88
CA VAL A 19 -7.73 -0.16 2.59
C VAL A 19 -6.60 -0.35 3.61
N ILE A 20 -6.03 -1.55 3.61
CA ILE A 20 -4.76 -1.84 4.27
C ILE A 20 -3.68 -2.01 3.20
N HIS A 21 -2.63 -1.19 3.28
CA HIS A 21 -1.44 -1.29 2.46
C HIS A 21 -0.38 -2.14 3.16
N TYR A 22 0.21 -3.05 2.41
CA TYR A 22 1.37 -3.85 2.75
C TYR A 22 2.51 -3.40 1.85
N TYR A 23 3.29 -2.43 2.33
CA TYR A 23 4.34 -1.79 1.55
C TYR A 23 5.71 -2.25 2.02
N ASP A 24 6.54 -2.71 1.09
CA ASP A 24 7.93 -3.05 1.35
C ASP A 24 8.86 -1.96 0.77
N PRO A 25 9.52 -1.14 1.62
CA PRO A 25 10.43 -0.11 1.16
C PRO A 25 11.70 -0.66 0.49
N ALA A 26 12.08 -1.92 0.76
CA ALA A 26 13.27 -2.52 0.15
C ALA A 26 13.06 -2.81 -1.35
N THR A 27 11.83 -3.17 -1.74
CA THR A 27 11.49 -3.52 -3.14
C THR A 27 10.66 -2.46 -3.85
N GLY A 28 9.99 -1.59 -3.07
CA GLY A 28 9.00 -0.63 -3.54
C GLY A 28 7.64 -1.25 -3.84
N LEU A 29 7.44 -2.53 -3.51
CA LEU A 29 6.18 -3.24 -3.76
C LEU A 29 5.13 -2.86 -2.72
N ASN A 30 3.91 -2.63 -3.19
CA ASN A 30 2.74 -2.42 -2.36
C ASN A 30 1.67 -3.45 -2.74
N VAL A 31 1.05 -4.06 -1.74
CA VAL A 31 -0.15 -4.89 -1.88
C VAL A 31 -1.25 -4.26 -1.04
N MET A 32 -2.48 -4.27 -1.54
CA MET A 32 -3.62 -3.70 -0.82
C MET A 32 -4.70 -4.75 -0.61
N THR A 33 -5.32 -4.69 0.56
CA THR A 33 -6.55 -5.41 0.85
C THR A 33 -7.64 -4.45 1.29
N ASP A 34 -8.89 -4.87 1.19
CA ASP A 34 -9.97 -4.23 1.94
C ASP A 34 -9.79 -4.44 3.46
N LEU A 35 -10.70 -3.87 4.26
CA LEU A 35 -10.68 -4.03 5.71
C LEU A 35 -11.01 -5.45 6.19
N ASN A 36 -11.57 -6.30 5.33
CA ASN A 36 -11.84 -7.72 5.61
C ASN A 36 -10.65 -8.63 5.25
N GLY A 37 -9.59 -8.08 4.66
CA GLY A 37 -8.42 -8.83 4.19
C GLY A 37 -8.57 -9.40 2.78
N THR A 38 -9.60 -9.01 2.03
CA THR A 38 -9.75 -9.38 0.62
C THR A 38 -8.71 -8.65 -0.21
N PHE A 39 -7.92 -9.38 -1.00
CA PHE A 39 -6.97 -8.78 -1.93
C PHE A 39 -7.67 -7.87 -2.94
N LEU A 40 -7.16 -6.65 -3.11
CA LEU A 40 -7.66 -5.67 -4.08
C LEU A 40 -6.71 -5.54 -5.26
N SER A 41 -5.44 -5.24 -5.01
CA SER A 41 -4.43 -5.00 -6.04
C SER A 41 -3.02 -5.02 -5.44
N GLY A 42 -1.99 -5.03 -6.30
CA GLY A 42 -0.61 -4.82 -5.88
C GLY A 42 0.31 -4.49 -7.05
N TRP A 43 1.21 -3.54 -6.86
CA TRP A 43 2.21 -3.11 -7.85
C TRP A 43 3.40 -2.43 -7.18
N LYS A 44 4.45 -2.17 -7.96
CA LYS A 44 5.60 -1.37 -7.53
C LYS A 44 5.27 0.11 -7.64
N LEU A 45 5.34 0.83 -6.51
CA LEU A 45 5.00 2.25 -6.46
C LEU A 45 6.05 3.12 -7.14
N SER A 46 5.61 4.22 -7.75
CA SER A 46 6.50 5.32 -8.16
C SER A 46 7.01 6.11 -6.93
N PRO A 47 8.09 6.91 -7.05
CA PRO A 47 8.54 7.77 -5.96
C PRO A 47 7.45 8.70 -5.41
N GLU A 48 6.60 9.29 -6.26
CA GLU A 48 5.50 10.14 -5.81
C GLU A 48 4.45 9.33 -5.02
N GLN A 49 4.10 8.14 -5.50
CA GLN A 49 3.17 7.25 -4.80
C GLN A 49 3.71 6.80 -3.44
N ILE A 50 5.02 6.56 -3.32
CA ILE A 50 5.67 6.26 -2.04
C ILE A 50 5.54 7.44 -1.09
N GLN A 51 5.78 8.66 -1.57
CA GLN A 51 5.62 9.87 -0.75
C GLN A 51 4.17 10.01 -0.27
N HIS A 52 3.18 9.85 -1.13
CA HIS A 52 1.78 9.90 -0.73
C HIS A 52 1.42 8.81 0.28
N LEU A 53 1.83 7.56 0.03
CA LEU A 53 1.57 6.46 0.95
C LEU A 53 2.19 6.68 2.33
N THR A 54 3.44 7.17 2.40
CA THR A 54 4.16 7.32 3.67
C THR A 54 3.77 8.59 4.45
N THR A 55 3.16 9.58 3.80
CA THR A 55 2.76 10.85 4.45
C THR A 55 1.27 10.93 4.74
N THR A 56 0.41 10.51 3.80
CA THR A 56 -1.05 10.62 3.90
C THR A 56 -1.77 9.27 3.89
N GLY A 57 -1.05 8.17 3.64
CA GLY A 57 -1.65 6.84 3.52
C GLY A 57 -2.59 6.70 2.32
N SER A 58 -2.58 7.60 1.35
CA SER A 58 -3.59 7.63 0.29
C SER A 58 -2.99 7.44 -1.11
N LEU A 59 -3.56 6.53 -1.89
CA LEU A 59 -3.23 6.29 -3.29
C LEU A 59 -4.48 6.53 -4.15
N GLY A 60 -4.40 7.38 -5.18
CA GLY A 60 -5.60 7.79 -5.94
C GLY A 60 -5.40 7.96 -7.45
N GLY A 61 -4.20 7.71 -7.97
CA GLY A 61 -3.84 7.92 -9.37
C GLY A 61 -2.45 8.54 -9.51
N GLY A 62 -1.83 8.34 -10.67
CA GLY A 62 -0.67 9.07 -11.15
C GLY A 62 -1.05 9.90 -12.37
#